data_AF-A0A354D3S6-F1
#
_entry.id   AF-A0A354D3S6-F1
#
_cell.length_a   1.000
_cell.length_b   1.000
_cell.length_c   1.000
_cell.angle_alpha   90.00
_cell.angle_beta   90.00
_cell.angle_gamma   90.00
#
_symmetry.space_group_name_H-M   'P 1'
#
loop_
_entity.id
_entity.type
_entity.pdbx_description
1 polymer ?
#
loop_
_entity_poly.entity_id
_entity_poly.type
_entity_poly.pdbx_seq_one_letter_code
_entity_poly.pdbx_strand_id
1 'polypeptide(L)' 'MRNEATLWLAKYMEDHGISTEKISRELHIPKKKLIPGTKESLDADEFLALCSYLQINPQTIPIRQGEK' A
#
# COMPACT_ATOMS: atom_id res chain seq x y z
N MET A 1 -5.66 -5.46 13.11
CA MET A 1 -6.50 -5.16 11.93
C MET A 1 -5.80 -5.74 10.72
N ARG A 2 -6.50 -6.48 9.85
CA ARG A 2 -5.89 -7.02 8.61
C ARG A 2 -5.62 -5.85 7.66
N ASN A 3 -4.39 -5.71 7.20
CA ASN A 3 -3.95 -4.62 6.31
C ASN A 3 -4.35 -4.87 4.85
N GLU A 4 -5.66 -5.06 4.62
CA GLU A 4 -6.20 -5.26 3.26
C GLU A 4 -5.87 -4.09 2.34
N ALA A 5 -5.82 -2.87 2.87
CA ALA A 5 -5.43 -1.70 2.12
C ALA A 5 -3.96 -1.75 1.67
N THR A 6 -3.03 -2.22 2.52
CA THR A 6 -1.62 -2.42 2.12
C THR A 6 -1.48 -3.50 1.05
N LEU A 7 -2.18 -4.62 1.21
CA LEU A 7 -2.16 -5.70 0.22
C LEU A 7 -2.74 -5.23 -1.13
N TRP A 8 -3.82 -4.45 -1.09
CA TRP A 8 -4.41 -3.87 -2.29
C TRP A 8 -3.44 -2.90 -2.97
N LEU A 9 -2.79 -2.00 -2.23
CA LEU A 9 -1.81 -1.07 -2.77
C LEU A 9 -0.59 -1.80 -3.36
N ALA A 10 -0.07 -2.81 -2.66
CA ALA A 10 1.04 -3.61 -3.16
C ALA A 10 0.68 -4.32 -4.47
N LYS A 11 -0.53 -4.86 -4.57
CA LYS A 11 -1.03 -5.48 -5.80
C LYS A 11 -1.28 -4.46 -6.91
N TYR A 12 -1.82 -3.29 -6.58
CA TYR A 12 -2.01 -2.19 -7.53
C TYR A 12 -0.67 -1.75 -8.12
N MET A 13 0.35 -1.61 -7.29
CA MET A 13 1.70 -1.27 -7.73
C MET A 13 2.28 -2.33 -8.66
N GLU A 14 2.09 -3.62 -8.36
CA GLU A 14 2.52 -4.72 -9.24
C GLU A 14 1.78 -4.70 -10.59
N ASP A 15 0.45 -4.55 -10.57
CA ASP A 15 -0.40 -4.53 -11.77
C ASP A 15 -0.08 -3.34 -12.69
N HIS A 16 0.20 -2.18 -12.10
CA HIS A 16 0.61 -0.97 -12.82
C HIS A 16 2.11 -0.91 -13.15
N GLY A 17 2.90 -1.94 -12.81
CA GLY A 17 4.34 -1.98 -13.08
C GLY A 17 5.15 -0.91 -12.32
N ILE A 18 4.65 -0.46 -11.18
CA ILE A 18 5.26 0.60 -10.37
C ILE A 18 6.43 0.00 -9.59
N SER A 19 7.61 0.59 -9.76
CA SER A 19 8.81 0.15 -9.04
C SER A 19 8.71 0.44 -7.54
N THR A 20 8.46 -0.61 -6.76
CA THR A 20 8.52 -0.60 -5.29
C THR A 20 9.85 -0.03 -4.77
N GLU A 21 10.93 -0.15 -5.54
CA GLU A 21 12.23 0.41 -5.16
C GLU A 21 12.26 1.93 -5.13
N LYS A 22 11.60 2.55 -6.11
CA LYS A 22 11.56 4.01 -6.21
C LYS A 22 10.73 4.55 -5.06
N ILE A 23 9.56 3.97 -4.84
CA ILE A 23 8.67 4.32 -3.72
C ILE A 23 9.36 4.12 -2.37
N SER A 24 10.10 3.01 -2.21
CA SER A 24 10.83 2.75 -0.98
C SER A 24 11.91 3.80 -0.70
N ARG A 25 12.58 4.32 -1.73
CA ARG A 25 13.53 5.43 -1.59
C ARG A 25 12.84 6.76 -1.31
N GLU A 26 11.80 7.09 -2.07
CA GLU A 26 11.13 8.39 -2.00
C GLU A 26 10.35 8.55 -0.69
N LEU A 27 9.65 7.50 -0.27
CA LEU A 27 8.79 7.52 0.93
C LEU A 27 9.50 6.97 2.16
N HIS A 28 10.76 6.51 2.03
CA HIS A 28 11.50 5.82 3.08
C HIS A 28 10.77 4.58 3.65
N ILE A 29 9.80 4.04 2.92
CA ILE A 29 9.04 2.85 3.30
C ILE A 29 9.86 1.60 2.97
N PRO A 30 10.01 0.64 3.87
CA PRO A 30 10.76 -0.57 3.57
C PRO A 30 10.04 -1.42 2.51
N LYS A 31 10.76 -1.85 1.46
CA LYS A 31 10.21 -2.66 0.35
C LYS A 31 9.44 -3.90 0.80
N LYS A 32 9.84 -4.51 1.92
CA LYS A 32 9.14 -5.65 2.53
C LYS A 32 7.67 -5.37 2.87
N LYS A 33 7.27 -4.11 3.05
CA LYS A 33 5.87 -3.67 3.24
C LYS A 33 5.14 -3.39 1.92
N LEU A 34 5.87 -3.20 0.83
CA LEU A 34 5.33 -2.83 -0.49
C LEU A 34 5.15 -4.03 -1.43
N ILE A 35 5.53 -5.24 -0.99
CA ILE A 35 5.39 -6.48 -1.75
C ILE A 35 4.02 -7.13 -1.50
N PRO A 36 3.39 -7.69 -2.55
CA PRO A 36 2.14 -8.42 -2.39
C PRO A 36 2.35 -9.63 -1.48
N GLY A 37 1.46 -9.80 -0.50
CA GLY A 37 1.57 -10.87 0.49
C GLY A 37 2.46 -10.54 1.69
N THR A 38 2.86 -9.28 1.86
CA THR A 38 3.54 -8.86 3.09
C THR A 38 2.72 -9.16 4.34
N LYS A 39 3.42 -9.58 5.40
CA LYS A 39 2.85 -9.69 6.74
C LYS A 39 2.93 -8.38 7.51
N GLU A 40 3.68 -7.40 6.99
CA GLU A 40 3.85 -6.11 7.63
C GLU A 40 2.85 -5.10 7.09
N SER A 41 2.31 -4.32 8.02
CA SER A 41 1.36 -3.26 7.78
C SER A 41 2.08 -1.95 7.50
N LEU A 42 1.58 -1.17 6.54
CA LEU A 42 1.89 0.25 6.48
C LEU A 42 1.23 0.95 7.66
N ASP A 43 1.98 1.82 8.32
CA ASP A 43 1.45 2.74 9.31
C ASP A 43 0.58 3.81 8.63
N ALA A 44 -0.24 4.53 9.40
CA ALA A 44 -1.16 5.52 8.84
C ALA A 44 -0.45 6.60 8.00
N ASP A 45 0.73 7.05 8.46
CA ASP A 45 1.54 8.05 7.77
C ASP A 45 2.15 7.50 6.47
N GLU A 46 2.75 6.30 6.53
CA GLU A 46 3.29 5.60 5.36
C GLU A 46 2.20 5.32 4.32
N PHE A 47 1.00 4.92 4.77
CA PHE A 47 -0.14 4.66 3.91
C PHE A 47 -0.65 5.91 3.23
N LEU A 48 -0.80 7.02 3.96
CA LEU A 48 -1.23 8.30 3.38
C LEU A 48 -0.19 8.84 2.39
N ALA A 49 1.10 8.75 2.74
CA ALA A 49 2.19 9.15 1.86
C ALA A 49 2.20 8.31 0.57
N LEU A 50 1.98 6.99 0.70
CA LEU A 50 1.89 6.09 -0.45
C LEU A 50 0.66 6.37 -1.31
N CYS A 51 -0.50 6.58 -0.70
CA CYS A 51 -1.72 6.97 -1.42
C CYS A 51 -1.52 8.29 -2.18
N SER A 52 -0.92 9.29 -1.52
CA SER A 52 -0.59 10.58 -2.14
C SER A 52 0.38 10.43 -3.31
N TYR A 53 1.45 9.63 -3.14
CA TYR A 53 2.43 9.36 -4.20
C TYR A 53 1.82 8.65 -5.41
N LEU A 54 0.96 7.67 -5.16
CA LEU A 54 0.25 6.93 -6.20
C LEU A 54 -0.95 7.70 -6.76
N GLN A 55 -1.25 8.87 -6.20
CA GLN A 55 -2.46 9.67 -6.48
C GLN A 55 -3.76 8.87 -6.31
N ILE A 56 -3.75 7.92 -5.37
CA ILE A 56 -4.90 7.08 -5.02
C ILE A 56 -5.60 7.73 -3.84
N ASN A 57 -6.92 7.81 -3.94
CA ASN A 57 -7.71 8.28 -2.82
C ASN A 57 -7.92 7.10 -1.83
N PRO A 58 -7.52 7.20 -0.56
CA PRO A 58 -7.66 6.09 0.38
C PRO A 58 -9.12 5.62 0.56
N GLN A 59 -10.09 6.49 0.29
CA GLN A 59 -11.52 6.15 0.30
C GLN A 59 -11.97 5.27 -0.88
N THR A 60 -11.22 5.23 -1.99
CA THR A 60 -11.56 4.39 -3.16
C THR A 60 -10.98 2.99 -3.04
N ILE A 61 -10.10 2.75 -2.07
CA ILE A 61 -9.52 1.43 -1.85
C ILE A 61 -10.65 0.54 -1.31
N PRO A 62 -10.99 -0.58 -1.98
CA PRO A 62 -12.00 -1.50 -1.51
C PRO A 62 -11.43 -2.30 -0.32
N ILE A 63 -11.32 -1.64 0.83
CA ILE A 63 -11.04 -2.31 2.10
C ILE A 63 -12.33 -3.05 2.44
N ARG A 64 -12.35 -4.38 2.31
CA ARG A 64 -13.44 -5.17 2.90
C ARG A 64 -13.30 -5.04 4.40
N GLN A 65 -13.90 -4.01 4.99
CA GLN A 65 -14.27 -4.11 6.39
C GLN A 65 -15.19 -5.33 6.43
N GLY A 66 -14.73 -6.41 7.06
CA GLY A 66 -15.50 -7.64 7.13
C GLY A 66 -16.90 -7.31 7.63
N GLU A 67 -17.88 -7.35 6.74
CA GLU A 67 -19.27 -7.55 7.15
C GLU A 67 -19.33 -8.97 7.71
N LYS A 68 -19.15 -9.10 9.03
CA LYS A 68 -19.91 -10.03 9.86
C LYS A 68 -19.79 -9.72 11.34
#